data_AF-A0A961P6C4-F1
#
_entry.id   AF-A0A961P6C4-F1
#
_cell.length_a   1.000
_cell.length_b   1.000
_cell.length_c   1.000
_cell.angle_alpha   90.00
_cell.angle_beta   90.00
_cell.angle_gamma   90.00
#
_symmetry.space_group_name_H-M   'P 1'
#
loop_
_entity.id
_entity.type
_entity.pdbx_description
1 polymer ?
#
loop_
_entity_poly.entity_id
_entity_poly.type
_entity_poly.pdbx_seq_one_letter_code
_entity_poly.pdbx_strand_id
1 'polypeptide(L)'
;ASIPTPQPVYTRPMWGAYGRSVENSAVTFVSEAAQADGLRDRLGLAKQTLAVANTRNIGKRDLIHNSATPHIEVNPETYEVRADGELLTCQPAEVLPMAQRYFLF
;
A
#
# COMPACT_ATOMS: atom_id res chain seq x y z
N ALA A 1 25.83 -12.72 20.42
CA ALA A 1 26.01 -11.37 20.99
C ALA A 1 25.38 -11.34 22.38
N SER A 2 25.87 -10.51 23.30
CA SER A 2 25.32 -10.39 24.67
C SER A 2 24.02 -9.58 24.74
N ILE A 3 23.75 -8.73 23.75
CA ILE A 3 22.56 -7.86 23.60
C ILE A 3 22.18 -7.76 22.10
N PRO A 4 21.03 -7.18 21.69
CA PRO A 4 20.54 -7.27 20.31
C PRO A 4 21.09 -6.23 19.32
N THR A 5 21.86 -5.24 19.79
CA THR A 5 22.42 -4.16 18.97
C THR A 5 23.73 -4.45 18.21
N PRO A 6 24.56 -5.46 18.57
CA PRO A 6 25.81 -5.72 17.86
C PRO A 6 25.58 -6.18 16.41
N GLN A 7 26.52 -5.81 15.55
CA GLN A 7 26.48 -6.09 14.12
C GLN A 7 26.64 -7.60 13.80
N PRO A 8 26.11 -8.09 12.66
CA PRO A 8 25.39 -7.34 11.62
C PRO A 8 23.90 -7.12 11.93
N VAL A 9 23.45 -5.88 11.80
CA VAL A 9 22.04 -5.49 11.95
C VAL A 9 21.35 -5.52 10.59
N TYR A 10 20.28 -6.30 10.50
CA TYR A 10 19.42 -6.39 9.31
C TYR A 10 18.01 -6.83 9.74
N THR A 11 17.01 -6.58 8.89
CA THR A 11 15.61 -6.96 9.16
C THR A 11 15.47 -8.47 9.23
N ARG A 12 14.80 -8.97 10.28
CA ARG A 12 14.51 -10.39 10.49
C ARG A 12 13.04 -10.57 10.87
N PRO A 13 12.39 -11.68 10.51
CA PRO A 13 11.06 -11.98 11.02
C PRO A 13 11.11 -12.13 12.54
N MET A 14 10.06 -11.63 13.20
CA MET A 14 9.86 -11.76 14.65
C MET A 14 8.78 -12.82 14.93
N TRP A 15 8.51 -13.10 16.21
CA TRP A 15 7.61 -14.17 16.65
C TRP A 15 6.24 -14.20 15.96
N GLY A 16 5.66 -13.04 15.63
CA GLY A 16 4.38 -12.93 14.91
C GLY A 16 4.35 -13.57 13.53
N ALA A 17 5.52 -13.77 12.90
CA ALA A 17 5.63 -14.39 11.57
C ALA A 17 5.73 -15.92 11.61
N TYR A 18 5.83 -16.54 12.79
CA TYR A 18 6.14 -17.96 12.94
C TYR A 18 4.99 -18.79 13.51
N GLY A 19 4.97 -20.08 13.15
CA GLY A 19 4.02 -21.07 13.64
C GLY A 19 2.57 -20.61 13.48
N ARG A 20 1.76 -20.86 14.50
CA ARG A 20 0.35 -20.44 14.52
C ARG A 20 0.16 -18.98 14.96
N SER A 21 1.23 -18.26 15.30
CA SER A 21 1.11 -16.84 15.67
C SER A 21 0.60 -16.02 14.49
N VAL A 22 1.05 -16.34 13.27
CA VAL A 22 0.63 -15.65 12.04
C VAL A 22 -0.87 -15.79 11.73
N GLU A 23 -1.52 -16.83 12.27
CA GLU A 23 -2.97 -17.06 12.12
C GLU A 23 -3.79 -16.00 12.87
N ASN A 24 -3.24 -15.49 13.97
CA ASN A 24 -3.90 -14.55 14.88
C ASN A 24 -3.38 -13.11 14.75
N SER A 25 -2.21 -12.92 14.15
CA SER A 25 -1.61 -11.58 13.94
C SER A 25 -1.89 -11.01 12.54
N ALA A 26 -2.65 -11.72 11.70
CA ALA A 26 -3.00 -11.28 10.35
C ALA A 26 -4.40 -11.76 9.95
N VAL A 27 -4.97 -11.07 8.95
CA VAL A 27 -6.28 -11.38 8.38
C VAL A 27 -6.19 -11.50 6.86
N THR A 28 -7.14 -12.20 6.27
CA THR A 28 -7.33 -12.26 4.81
C THR A 28 -8.61 -11.51 4.46
N PHE A 29 -8.50 -10.46 3.66
CA PHE A 29 -9.68 -9.76 3.15
C PHE A 29 -10.33 -10.56 2.01
N VAL A 30 -11.65 -10.73 2.08
CA VAL A 30 -12.46 -11.44 1.10
C VAL A 30 -13.68 -10.61 0.71
N SER A 31 -14.38 -10.96 -0.36
CA SER A 31 -15.67 -10.32 -0.65
C SER A 31 -16.70 -10.67 0.43
N GLU A 32 -17.67 -9.77 0.65
CA GLU A 32 -18.77 -10.02 1.59
C GLU A 32 -19.53 -11.31 1.26
N ALA A 33 -19.75 -11.59 -0.03
CA ALA A 33 -20.38 -12.83 -0.48
C ALA A 33 -19.58 -14.08 -0.09
N ALA A 34 -18.25 -14.05 -0.23
CA ALA A 34 -17.39 -15.17 0.16
C ALA A 34 -17.35 -15.36 1.69
N GLN A 35 -17.35 -14.26 2.45
CA GLN A 35 -17.45 -14.32 3.90
C GLN A 35 -18.77 -14.99 4.31
N ALA A 36 -19.88 -14.62 3.68
CA ALA A 36 -21.22 -15.17 3.95
C ALA A 36 -21.36 -16.64 3.56
N ASP A 37 -20.70 -17.09 2.49
CA ASP A 37 -20.64 -18.50 2.05
C ASP A 37 -19.74 -19.39 2.94
N GLY A 38 -19.19 -18.85 4.03
CA GLY A 38 -18.34 -19.61 4.96
C GLY A 38 -17.02 -20.05 4.32
N LEU A 39 -16.48 -19.27 3.37
CA LEU A 39 -15.28 -19.61 2.59
C LEU A 39 -14.11 -20.06 3.47
N ARG A 40 -13.91 -19.39 4.61
CA ARG A 40 -12.85 -19.73 5.58
C ARG A 40 -12.88 -21.20 5.97
N ASP A 41 -14.04 -21.70 6.38
CA ASP A 41 -14.19 -23.06 6.88
C ASP A 41 -14.17 -24.07 5.73
N ARG A 42 -14.81 -23.72 4.59
CA ARG A 42 -14.79 -24.55 3.37
C ARG A 42 -13.38 -24.82 2.83
N LEU A 43 -12.50 -23.83 2.93
CA LEU A 43 -11.10 -23.94 2.49
C LEU A 43 -10.13 -24.28 3.63
N GLY A 44 -10.61 -24.44 4.87
CA GLY A 44 -9.75 -24.70 6.03
C GLY A 44 -8.73 -23.59 6.29
N LEU A 45 -9.06 -22.33 6.00
CA LEU A 45 -8.15 -21.21 6.22
C LEU A 45 -7.95 -20.97 7.72
N ALA A 46 -6.70 -21.01 8.15
CA ALA A 46 -6.36 -20.81 9.55
C ALA A 46 -6.53 -19.35 10.01
N LYS A 47 -6.20 -18.39 9.14
CA LYS A 47 -6.39 -16.94 9.39
C LYS A 47 -7.87 -16.57 9.44
N GLN A 48 -8.19 -15.52 10.19
CA GLN A 48 -9.50 -14.90 10.12
C GLN A 48 -9.70 -14.24 8.76
N THR A 49 -10.92 -14.35 8.21
CA THR A 49 -11.32 -13.64 7.01
C THR A 49 -12.18 -12.43 7.36
N LEU A 50 -11.96 -11.31 6.69
CA LEU A 50 -12.74 -10.08 6.87
C LEU A 50 -13.39 -9.68 5.55
N ALA A 51 -14.68 -9.34 5.60
CA ALA A 51 -15.40 -8.85 4.43
C ALA A 51 -14.94 -7.42 4.07
N VAL A 52 -14.58 -7.22 2.80
CA VAL A 52 -14.42 -5.87 2.24
C VAL A 52 -15.81 -5.25 2.06
N ALA A 53 -15.98 -4.01 2.54
CA ALA A 53 -17.24 -3.27 2.51
C ALA A 53 -17.03 -1.81 2.10
N ASN A 54 -18.13 -1.08 1.84
CA ASN A 54 -18.15 0.37 1.58
C ASN A 54 -17.31 0.85 0.38
N THR A 55 -17.18 0.04 -0.67
CA THR A 55 -16.33 0.36 -1.82
C THR A 55 -17.04 1.16 -2.93
N ARG A 56 -18.38 1.27 -2.88
CA ARG A 56 -19.20 1.88 -3.95
C ARG A 56 -19.73 3.27 -3.60
N ASN A 57 -19.65 3.66 -2.33
CA ASN A 57 -20.13 4.95 -1.82
C ASN A 57 -18.99 5.92 -1.51
N ILE A 58 -17.78 5.64 -2.02
CA ILE A 58 -16.58 6.46 -1.87
C ILE A 58 -16.11 6.95 -3.24
N GLY A 59 -15.46 8.10 -3.27
CA GLY A 59 -14.87 8.71 -4.46
C GLY A 59 -13.66 9.58 -4.12
N LYS A 60 -13.25 10.45 -5.05
CA LYS A 60 -12.04 11.28 -4.90
C LYS A 60 -12.04 12.12 -3.62
N ARG A 61 -13.21 12.59 -3.18
CA ARG A 61 -13.39 13.41 -1.96
C ARG A 61 -12.99 12.70 -0.66
N ASP A 62 -13.05 11.38 -0.63
CA ASP A 62 -12.81 10.57 0.57
C ASP A 62 -11.32 10.26 0.76
N LEU A 63 -10.47 10.65 -0.20
CA LEU A 63 -9.02 10.55 -0.06
C LEU A 63 -8.50 11.65 0.86
N ILE A 64 -8.12 11.26 2.09
CA ILE A 64 -7.56 12.14 3.09
C ILE A 64 -6.30 12.83 2.52
N HIS A 65 -6.26 14.16 2.62
CA HIS A 65 -5.21 15.04 2.08
C HIS A 65 -5.07 15.06 0.53
N ASN A 66 -5.87 14.30 -0.22
CA ASN A 66 -5.64 14.05 -1.66
C ASN A 66 -6.93 14.09 -2.51
N SER A 67 -7.84 15.01 -2.18
CA SER A 67 -9.20 15.08 -2.75
C SER A 67 -9.38 16.01 -3.95
N ALA A 68 -8.33 16.69 -4.43
CA ALA A 68 -8.43 17.65 -5.53
C ALA A 68 -8.92 17.03 -6.85
N THR A 69 -9.82 17.73 -7.56
CA THR A 69 -10.39 17.36 -8.86
C THR A 69 -10.27 18.51 -9.87
N PRO A 70 -9.05 18.88 -10.30
CA PRO A 70 -8.85 19.94 -11.29
C PRO A 70 -9.33 19.53 -12.69
N HIS A 71 -9.56 20.50 -13.57
CA HIS A 71 -9.73 20.23 -15.00
C HIS A 71 -8.38 19.89 -15.61
N ILE A 72 -8.21 18.64 -16.07
CA ILE A 72 -6.97 18.16 -16.69
C ILE A 72 -7.10 18.17 -18.21
N GLU A 73 -6.16 18.82 -18.87
CA GLU A 73 -6.01 18.84 -20.32
C GLU A 73 -4.65 18.27 -20.73
N VAL A 74 -4.61 17.50 -21.82
CA VAL A 74 -3.37 16.96 -22.40
C VAL A 74 -3.35 17.31 -23.88
N ASN A 75 -2.28 18.00 -24.31
CA ASN A 75 -2.08 18.29 -25.73
C ASN A 75 -1.71 16.99 -26.48
N PRO A 76 -2.44 16.58 -27.54
CA PRO A 76 -2.20 15.30 -28.21
C PRO A 76 -0.92 15.26 -29.06
N GLU A 77 -0.33 16.41 -29.39
CA GLU A 77 0.87 16.51 -30.22
C GLU A 77 2.12 16.74 -29.38
N THR A 78 2.06 17.63 -28.39
CA THR A 78 3.21 18.01 -27.55
C THR A 78 3.29 17.28 -26.22
N TYR A 79 2.20 16.63 -25.81
CA TYR A 79 2.03 15.96 -24.51
C TYR A 79 2.13 16.91 -23.30
N GLU A 80 2.02 18.22 -23.51
CA GLU A 80 1.86 19.18 -22.41
C GLU A 80 0.62 18.84 -21.59
N VAL A 81 0.78 18.81 -20.26
CA VAL A 81 -0.31 18.56 -19.31
C VAL A 81 -0.63 19.86 -18.60
N ARG A 82 -1.91 20.23 -18.55
CA ARG A 82 -2.39 21.41 -17.81
C ARG A 82 -3.41 21.01 -16.76
N ALA A 83 -3.36 21.66 -15.60
CA ALA A 83 -4.40 21.60 -14.58
C ALA A 83 -4.95 23.01 -14.36
N ASP A 84 -6.26 23.18 -14.57
CA ASP A 84 -6.93 24.48 -14.47
C ASP A 84 -6.24 25.57 -15.32
N GLY A 85 -5.72 25.17 -16.49
CA GLY A 85 -4.99 26.04 -17.43
C GLY A 85 -3.48 26.18 -17.15
N GLU A 86 -3.01 25.82 -15.95
CA GLU A 86 -1.60 25.90 -15.56
C GLU A 86 -0.79 24.73 -16.09
N LEU A 87 0.34 25.00 -16.75
CA LEU A 87 1.25 23.98 -17.28
C LEU A 87 1.93 23.24 -16.13
N LEU A 88 1.71 21.93 -16.05
CA LEU A 88 2.36 21.04 -15.10
C LEU A 88 3.67 20.53 -15.71
N THR A 89 4.79 21.02 -15.21
CA THR A 89 6.12 20.57 -15.62
C THR A 89 7.10 20.64 -14.45
N CYS A 90 8.13 19.81 -14.48
CA CYS A 90 9.23 19.87 -13.54
C CYS A 90 10.53 19.42 -14.21
N GLN A 91 11.65 19.94 -13.72
CA GLN A 91 12.95 19.45 -14.15
C GLN A 91 13.22 18.09 -13.50
N PRO A 92 13.89 17.16 -14.21
CA PRO A 92 14.32 15.92 -13.61
C PRO A 92 15.31 16.20 -12.47
N ALA A 93 15.20 15.44 -11.37
CA ALA A 93 16.18 15.49 -10.29
C ALA A 93 17.37 14.58 -10.60
N GLU A 94 18.60 15.09 -10.49
CA GLU A 94 19.82 14.30 -10.72
C GLU A 94 20.16 13.38 -9.53
N VAL A 95 19.78 13.79 -8.31
CA VAL A 95 20.05 13.08 -7.05
C VAL A 95 18.82 13.14 -6.15
N LEU A 96 18.52 12.04 -5.47
CA LEU A 96 17.39 11.93 -4.54
C LEU A 96 17.85 11.63 -3.11
N PRO A 97 17.14 12.12 -2.08
CA PRO A 97 17.30 11.65 -0.72
C PRO A 97 16.86 10.18 -0.61
N MET A 98 17.19 9.52 0.51
CA MET A 98 16.81 8.13 0.77
C MET A 98 17.34 7.13 -0.30
N ALA A 99 18.44 7.43 -0.96
CA ALA A 99 19.07 6.59 -1.99
C ALA A 99 20.47 6.11 -1.56
N GLN A 100 21.53 6.49 -2.28
CA GLN A 100 22.92 6.02 -2.11
C GLN A 100 23.48 6.06 -0.68
N ARG A 101 22.93 6.91 0.20
CA ARG A 101 23.34 6.97 1.62
C ARG A 101 22.93 5.74 2.43
N TYR A 102 21.81 5.09 2.09
CA TYR A 102 21.17 4.08 2.94
C TYR A 102 21.31 2.65 2.41
N PHE A 103 21.54 2.48 1.12
CA PHE A 103 21.62 1.17 0.48
C PHE A 103 23.06 0.81 0.17
N LEU A 104 23.43 -0.44 0.47
CA LEU A 104 24.76 -0.96 0.15
C LEU A 104 24.97 -1.12 -1.36
N PHE A 105 23.89 -1.36 -2.09
CA PHE A 105 23.81 -1.50 -3.55
C PHE A 105 22.54 -0.84 -4.06
#